data_AF-A0A833E7U0-F1
#
_entry.id   AF-A0A833E7U0-F1
#
_cell.length_a   1.000
_cell.length_b   1.000
_cell.length_c   1.000
_cell.angle_alpha   90.00
_cell.angle_beta   90.00
_cell.angle_gamma   90.00
#
_symmetry.space_group_name_H-M   'P 1'
#
loop_
_entity.id
_entity.type
_entity.pdbx_description
1 polymer ?
#
loop_
_entity_poly.entity_id
_entity_poly.type
_entity_poly.pdbx_seq_one_letter_code
_entity_poly.pdbx_strand_id
1 'polypeptide(L)'
;MKLRIRMRRVDSLIKKGVKEVIEVGTEDLSLSTLKDVKEYVNYIAKEISEKLGVEIVKIEFQGNEDIGARYILYRFRLYTKKGYIACRVVTYFNKHIQTILTVGG
;
A
#
# COMPACT_ATOMS: atom_id res chain seq x y z
N MET A 1 4.56 -10.90 11.69
CA MET A 1 3.98 -11.02 10.32
C MET A 1 5.13 -11.12 9.33
N LYS A 2 5.13 -12.09 8.41
CA LYS A 2 6.17 -12.21 7.38
C LYS A 2 5.74 -11.44 6.13
N LEU A 3 6.54 -10.45 5.72
CA LEU A 3 6.30 -9.68 4.50
C LEU A 3 7.05 -10.30 3.31
N ARG A 4 6.40 -10.30 2.14
CA ARG A 4 7.04 -10.55 0.85
C ARG A 4 6.97 -9.25 0.04
N ILE A 5 8.08 -8.52 -0.05
CA ILE A 5 8.17 -7.23 -0.74
C ILE A 5 8.88 -7.43 -2.08
N ARG A 6 8.26 -6.98 -3.17
CA ARG A 6 8.85 -6.95 -4.52
C ARG A 6 8.77 -5.54 -5.07
N MET A 7 9.89 -5.04 -5.57
CA MET A 7 9.99 -3.73 -6.19
C MET A 7 10.21 -3.93 -7.69
N ARG A 8 9.42 -3.24 -8.51
CA ARG A 8 9.56 -3.31 -9.96
C ARG A 8 9.27 -1.99 -10.63
N ARG A 9 10.04 -1.72 -11.67
CA ARG A 9 9.74 -0.67 -12.64
C ARG A 9 8.80 -1.24 -13.70
N VAL A 10 7.72 -0.51 -14.00
CA VAL A 10 6.72 -0.93 -14.98
C VAL A 10 6.65 0.13 -16.07
N ASP A 11 7.22 -0.15 -17.23
CA ASP A 11 7.44 0.85 -18.28
C ASP A 11 6.16 1.54 -18.77
N SER A 12 5.05 0.81 -18.81
CA SER A 12 3.73 1.36 -19.18
C SER A 12 3.20 2.37 -18.17
N LEU A 13 3.67 2.34 -16.92
CA LEU A 13 3.27 3.26 -15.86
C LEU A 13 4.21 4.48 -15.74
N ILE A 14 5.42 4.41 -16.30
CA ILE A 14 6.35 5.57 -16.34
C ILE A 14 5.70 6.76 -17.04
N LYS A 15 4.98 6.50 -18.15
CA LYS A 15 4.22 7.54 -18.89
C LYS A 15 3.13 8.21 -18.05
N LYS A 16 2.71 7.58 -16.95
CA LYS A 16 1.74 8.11 -15.98
C LYS A 16 2.42 8.72 -14.74
N GLY A 17 3.74 8.93 -14.78
CA GLY A 17 4.50 9.50 -13.67
C GLY A 17 4.82 8.53 -12.54
N VAL A 18 4.58 7.22 -12.70
CA VAL A 18 4.93 6.20 -11.70
C VAL A 18 6.34 5.69 -11.99
N LYS A 19 7.28 5.97 -11.09
CA LYS A 19 8.67 5.51 -11.22
C LYS A 19 8.84 4.07 -10.75
N GLU A 20 8.10 3.69 -9.72
CA GLU A 20 8.25 2.39 -9.08
C GLU A 20 6.92 1.86 -8.54
N VAL A 21 6.73 0.55 -8.68
CA VAL A 21 5.63 -0.20 -8.09
C VAL A 21 6.20 -1.16 -7.05
N ILE A 22 5.65 -1.13 -5.85
CA ILE A 22 6.03 -1.99 -4.76
C ILE A 22 4.85 -2.88 -4.40
N GLU A 23 5.06 -4.18 -4.47
CA GLU A 23 4.08 -5.20 -4.18
C GLU A 23 4.43 -5.86 -2.84
N VAL A 24 3.52 -5.78 -1.88
CA VAL A 24 3.67 -6.41 -0.58
C VAL A 24 2.59 -7.47 -0.40
N GLY A 25 3.02 -8.73 -0.34
CA GLY A 25 2.19 -9.85 0.10
C GLY A 25 2.42 -10.16 1.58
N THR A 26 1.40 -10.70 2.24
CA THR A 26 1.52 -11.22 3.61
C THR A 26 0.94 -12.63 3.69
N GLU A 27 1.46 -13.44 4.59
CA GLU A 27 0.88 -14.76 4.90
C GLU A 27 -0.08 -14.61 6.09
N ASP A 28 -1.29 -15.16 5.94
CA ASP A 28 -2.31 -15.31 7.00
C ASP A 28 -2.69 -14.05 7.79
N LEU A 29 -2.64 -12.87 7.15
CA LEU A 29 -3.09 -11.63 7.79
C LEU A 29 -4.60 -11.44 7.64
N SER A 30 -5.28 -11.26 8.79
CA SER A 30 -6.68 -10.86 8.85
C SER A 30 -6.80 -9.37 9.24
N LEU A 31 -7.58 -8.63 8.45
CA LEU A 31 -7.91 -7.22 8.56
C LEU A 31 -9.44 -7.11 8.64
N SER A 32 -9.99 -7.30 9.83
CA SER A 32 -11.45 -7.38 10.03
C SER A 32 -12.08 -6.01 10.24
N THR A 33 -11.29 -5.03 10.67
CA THR A 33 -11.75 -3.66 10.90
C THR A 33 -10.89 -2.64 10.15
N LEU A 34 -11.43 -1.44 9.94
CA LEU A 34 -10.64 -0.32 9.41
C LEU A 34 -9.45 0.03 10.31
N LYS A 35 -9.54 -0.22 11.62
CA LYS A 35 -8.43 -0.03 12.55
C LYS A 35 -7.28 -0.98 12.22
N ASP A 36 -7.58 -2.26 11.99
CA ASP A 36 -6.57 -3.26 11.61
C ASP A 36 -5.87 -2.86 10.31
N VAL A 37 -6.64 -2.40 9.32
CA VAL A 37 -6.09 -1.91 8.03
C VAL A 37 -5.15 -0.72 8.26
N LYS A 38 -5.53 0.24 9.11
CA LYS A 38 -4.69 1.41 9.43
C LYS A 38 -3.40 1.01 10.15
N GLU A 39 -3.47 0.11 11.13
CA GLU A 39 -2.30 -0.40 11.84
C GLU A 39 -1.35 -1.15 10.89
N TYR A 40 -1.91 -1.97 10.01
CA TYR A 40 -1.16 -2.63 8.95
C TYR A 40 -0.48 -1.62 8.01
N VAL A 41 -1.19 -0.58 7.55
CA VAL A 41 -0.60 0.45 6.68
C VAL A 41 0.49 1.25 7.41
N ASN A 42 0.34 1.54 8.70
CA ASN A 42 1.39 2.16 9.50
C ASN A 42 2.66 1.29 9.56
N TYR A 43 2.50 -0.02 9.70
CA TYR A 43 3.62 -0.96 9.65
C TYR A 43 4.30 -0.98 8.27
N ILE A 44 3.51 -1.09 7.18
CA ILE A 44 4.04 -1.02 5.82
C ILE A 44 4.75 0.31 5.55
N ALA A 45 4.21 1.42 6.02
CA ALA A 45 4.82 2.74 5.82
C ALA A 45 6.22 2.82 6.43
N LYS A 46 6.46 2.22 7.61
CA LYS A 46 7.79 2.14 8.23
C LYS A 46 8.75 1.29 7.40
N GLU A 47 8.34 0.10 7.00
CA GLU A 47 9.15 -0.82 6.18
C GLU A 47 9.53 -0.20 4.83
N ILE A 48 8.60 0.51 4.18
CA ILE A 48 8.84 1.19 2.91
C ILE A 48 9.70 2.46 3.11
N SER A 49 9.50 3.19 4.21
CA SER A 49 10.32 4.34 4.58
C SER A 49 11.79 3.96 4.67
N GLU A 50 12.09 2.87 5.38
CA GLU A 50 13.44 2.34 5.56
C GLU A 50 14.03 1.83 4.24
N LYS A 51 13.26 1.06 3.46
CA LYS A 51 13.73 0.50 2.19
C LYS A 51 14.03 1.55 1.12
N LEU A 52 13.24 2.62 1.05
CA LEU A 52 13.41 3.67 0.05
C LEU A 52 14.29 4.82 0.55
N GLY A 53 14.64 4.86 1.84
CA GLY A 53 15.34 6.00 2.44
C GLY A 53 14.52 7.30 2.37
N VAL A 54 13.19 7.19 2.51
CA VAL A 54 12.27 8.34 2.45
C VAL A 54 11.51 8.48 3.76
N GLU A 55 11.35 9.70 4.26
CA GLU A 55 10.58 9.98 5.46
C GLU A 55 9.08 10.07 5.14
N ILE A 56 8.26 9.22 5.77
CA ILE A 56 6.79 9.34 5.72
C ILE A 56 6.33 10.29 6.82
N VAL A 57 5.81 11.46 6.44
CA VAL A 57 5.41 12.53 7.37
C VAL A 57 3.94 12.44 7.78
N LYS A 58 3.09 11.86 6.94
CA LYS A 58 1.64 11.72 7.19
C LYS A 58 1.10 10.53 6.41
N ILE A 59 0.20 9.78 7.04
CA ILE A 59 -0.58 8.72 6.40
C ILE A 59 -2.03 9.15 6.41
N GLU A 60 -2.65 9.18 5.24
CA GLU A 60 -4.02 9.65 5.07
C GLU A 60 -4.87 8.56 4.41
N PHE A 61 -5.98 8.20 5.06
CA PHE A 61 -6.97 7.31 4.48
C PHE A 61 -7.84 8.09 3.47
N GLN A 62 -8.01 7.55 2.27
CA GLN A 62 -8.78 8.17 1.18
C GLN A 62 -10.15 7.53 0.99
N GLY A 63 -10.47 6.48 1.76
CA GLY A 63 -11.70 5.72 1.62
C GLY A 63 -11.47 4.29 1.13
N ASN A 64 -12.55 3.52 1.13
CA ASN A 64 -12.60 2.16 0.63
C ASN A 64 -13.74 1.98 -0.38
N GLU A 65 -13.60 0.99 -1.25
CA GLU A 65 -14.62 0.63 -2.23
C GLU A 65 -14.69 -0.89 -2.39
N ASP A 66 -15.88 -1.41 -2.60
CA ASP A 66 -16.08 -2.81 -2.97
C ASP A 66 -15.75 -2.99 -4.46
N ILE A 67 -14.82 -3.88 -4.79
CA ILE A 67 -14.33 -4.09 -6.17
C ILE A 67 -14.72 -5.45 -6.77
N GLY A 68 -15.68 -6.13 -6.15
CA GLY A 68 -16.15 -7.45 -6.56
C GLY A 68 -16.82 -8.19 -5.42
N ALA A 69 -17.17 -9.45 -5.64
CA ALA A 69 -17.80 -10.27 -4.61
C ALA A 69 -16.85 -10.46 -3.40
N ARG A 70 -17.08 -9.68 -2.34
CA ARG A 70 -16.31 -9.66 -1.07
C ARG A 70 -14.89 -9.11 -1.17
N TYR A 71 -14.52 -8.44 -2.25
CA TYR A 71 -13.23 -7.75 -2.33
C TYR A 71 -13.37 -6.30 -1.93
N ILE A 72 -12.50 -5.83 -1.02
CA ILE A 72 -12.46 -4.43 -0.61
C ILE A 72 -11.10 -3.84 -0.96
N LEU A 73 -11.12 -2.69 -1.62
CA LEU A 73 -9.94 -1.89 -1.89
C LEU A 73 -9.91 -0.70 -0.94
N TYR A 74 -8.89 -0.64 -0.08
CA TYR A 74 -8.62 0.48 0.79
C TYR A 74 -7.53 1.36 0.19
N ARG A 75 -7.76 2.67 0.15
CA ARG A 75 -6.84 3.65 -0.46
C ARG A 75 -6.21 4.54 0.61
N PHE A 76 -4.90 4.70 0.53
CA PHE A 76 -4.12 5.57 1.41
C PHE A 76 -3.12 6.41 0.63
N ARG A 77 -2.77 7.57 1.16
CA ARG A 77 -1.64 8.39 0.72
C ARG A 77 -0.61 8.45 1.85
N LEU A 78 0.62 8.07 1.53
CA LEU A 78 1.77 8.15 2.43
C LEU A 78 2.58 9.36 1.97
N TYR A 79 2.36 10.50 2.61
CA TYR A 79 3.02 11.75 2.25
C TYR A 79 4.49 11.72 2.68
N THR A 80 5.33 12.25 1.81
CA THR A 80 6.76 12.50 2.01
C THR A 80 7.03 13.98 1.78
N LYS A 81 8.25 14.45 2.04
CA LYS A 81 8.65 15.83 1.70
C LYS A 81 8.57 16.15 0.19
N LYS A 82 8.57 15.13 -0.68
CA LYS A 82 8.61 15.28 -2.15
C LYS A 82 7.28 14.98 -2.84
N GLY A 83 6.22 14.65 -2.11
CA GLY A 83 4.94 14.24 -2.68
C GLY A 83 4.30 13.13 -1.86
N TYR A 84 3.64 12.17 -2.51
CA TYR A 84 3.06 11.02 -1.81
C TYR A 84 3.31 9.70 -2.55
N ILE A 85 3.36 8.62 -1.77
CA ILE A 85 3.28 7.25 -2.26
C ILE A 85 1.82 6.84 -2.13
N ALA A 86 1.20 6.44 -3.24
CA ALA A 86 -0.16 5.92 -3.19
C ALA A 86 -0.11 4.46 -2.72
N CYS A 87 -0.84 4.12 -1.65
CA CYS A 87 -0.91 2.76 -1.11
C CYS A 87 -2.33 2.22 -1.25
N ARG A 88 -2.43 1.00 -1.77
CA ARG A 88 -3.69 0.29 -2.03
C ARG A 88 -3.61 -1.05 -1.32
N VAL A 89 -4.52 -1.30 -0.39
CA VAL A 89 -4.64 -2.58 0.30
C VAL A 89 -5.87 -3.29 -0.22
N VAL A 90 -5.71 -4.53 -0.69
CA VAL A 90 -6.79 -5.36 -1.21
C VAL A 90 -7.05 -6.48 -0.23
N THR A 91 -8.31 -6.64 0.17
CA THR A 91 -8.77 -7.78 0.97
C THR A 91 -9.78 -8.62 0.21
N TYR A 92 -9.91 -9.88 0.61
CA TYR A 92 -11.05 -10.75 0.28
C TYR A 92 -11.69 -11.20 1.58
N PHE A 93 -12.96 -10.86 1.79
CA PHE A 93 -13.55 -10.76 3.13
C PHE A 93 -12.65 -9.92 4.05
N ASN A 94 -12.12 -10.52 5.10
CA ASN A 94 -11.18 -9.93 6.03
C ASN A 94 -9.73 -10.38 5.76
N LYS A 95 -9.45 -11.22 4.77
CA LYS A 95 -8.08 -11.67 4.52
C LYS A 95 -7.34 -10.69 3.63
N HIS A 96 -6.12 -10.31 4.02
CA HIS A 96 -5.22 -9.56 3.15
C HIS A 96 -4.86 -10.40 1.93
N ILE A 97 -4.95 -9.80 0.74
CA ILE A 97 -4.54 -10.44 -0.51
C ILE A 97 -3.23 -9.82 -1.00
N GLN A 98 -3.21 -8.49 -1.12
CA GLN A 98 -2.09 -7.78 -1.70
C GLN A 98 -2.13 -6.32 -1.28
N THR A 99 -0.94 -5.76 -1.06
CA THR A 99 -0.75 -4.31 -1.00
C THR A 99 0.09 -3.87 -2.16
N ILE A 100 -0.32 -2.78 -2.81
CA ILE A 100 0.35 -2.18 -3.95
C ILE A 100 0.65 -0.73 -3.60
N LEU A 101 1.92 -0.36 -3.64
CA LEU A 101 2.36 1.02 -3.55
C LEU A 101 2.87 1.50 -4.90
N THR A 102 2.53 2.73 -5.26
CA THR A 102 3.05 3.39 -6.46
C THR A 102 3.78 4.66 -6.06
N VAL A 103 5.06 4.73 -6.36
CA VAL A 103 5.93 5.88 -6.07
C VAL A 103 5.96 6.79 -7.29
N GLY A 104 5.51 8.02 -7.09
CA GLY A 104 5.52 9.07 -8.12
C GLY A 104 6.91 9.63 -8.38
N GLY A 105 7.07 10.21 -9.56
CA GLY A 105 8.28 10.88 -10.01
C GLY A 105 8.41 12.34 -9.64
#